data_AF-A0A093F2K6-F1
#
_entry.id   AF-A0A093F2K6-F1
#
_cell.length_a   1.000
_cell.length_b   1.000
_cell.length_c   1.000
_cell.angle_alpha   90.00
_cell.angle_beta   90.00
_cell.angle_gamma   90.00
#
_symmetry.space_group_name_H-M   'P 1'
#
loop_
_entity.id
_entity.type
_entity.pdbx_description
1 polymer ?
#
loop_
_entity_poly.entity_id
_entity_poly.type
_entity_poly.pdbx_seq_one_letter_code
_entity_poly.pdbx_strand_id
1 'polypeptide(L)'
;DLYSIIDIAYNPDVLQRGEENPERMEHLIHLTLKFVEERCNLTLSYLYTIESFQLKGSLEMMQQRLKGRQMPAPHLSQNTKKELTLDQLLHTLEAEDRSNVPVLLKEESVTQSKVRLIEEITSTEMPDKLSSPVYEMITVKDANKKPLKIELRIELPKVSSVSECDLRISKDDIIIEVPEKYKLQLDLPELVDEETATAVFNKGKRVLFITLPVAKP
;
A
#
# COMPACT_ATOMS: atom_id res chain seq x y z
N ASP A 1 19.03 -6.44 -7.00
CA ASP A 1 17.57 -6.27 -7.13
C ASP A 1 16.86 -6.89 -5.94
N LEU A 2 16.44 -6.04 -5.00
CA LEU A 2 15.56 -6.45 -3.90
C LEU A 2 14.12 -6.24 -4.36
N TYR A 3 13.36 -7.32 -4.44
CA TYR A 3 11.92 -7.27 -4.68
C TYR A 3 11.19 -7.92 -3.50
N SER A 4 9.98 -7.44 -3.23
CA SER A 4 9.10 -8.02 -2.22
C SER A 4 7.87 -8.60 -2.90
N ILE A 5 7.45 -9.79 -2.46
CA ILE A 5 6.25 -10.46 -2.96
C ILE A 5 5.15 -10.27 -1.93
N ILE A 6 3.96 -9.91 -2.39
CA ILE A 6 2.76 -9.78 -1.57
C ILE A 6 1.71 -10.74 -2.10
N ASP A 7 1.17 -11.60 -1.22
CA ASP A 7 0.07 -12.49 -1.56
C ASP A 7 -1.26 -11.78 -1.26
N ILE A 8 -2.21 -11.84 -2.21
CA ILE A 8 -3.52 -11.18 -2.11
C ILE A 8 -4.61 -12.21 -2.39
N ALA A 9 -5.65 -12.24 -1.57
CA ALA A 9 -6.80 -13.12 -1.73
C ALA A 9 -8.05 -12.32 -2.08
N TYR A 10 -8.82 -12.83 -3.04
CA TYR A 10 -10.11 -12.27 -3.44
C TYR A 10 -11.22 -13.26 -3.14
N ASN A 11 -12.43 -12.72 -3.00
CA ASN A 11 -13.63 -13.56 -3.02
C ASN A 11 -13.76 -14.20 -4.43
N PRO A 12 -13.96 -15.54 -4.53
CA PRO A 12 -14.10 -16.23 -5.81
C PRO A 12 -15.20 -15.65 -6.71
N ASP A 13 -16.31 -15.18 -6.14
CA ASP A 13 -17.40 -14.60 -6.92
C ASP A 13 -16.98 -13.29 -7.61
N VAL A 14 -16.07 -12.54 -6.98
CA VAL A 14 -15.53 -11.28 -7.55
C VAL A 14 -14.57 -11.58 -8.70
N LEU A 15 -13.75 -12.63 -8.56
CA LEU A 15 -12.84 -13.06 -9.61
C LEU A 15 -13.60 -13.55 -10.83
N GLN A 16 -14.64 -14.36 -10.65
CA GLN A 16 -15.45 -14.88 -11.75
C GLN A 16 -16.12 -13.74 -12.53
N ARG A 17 -16.69 -12.75 -11.83
CA ARG A 17 -17.28 -11.55 -12.46
C ARG A 17 -16.26 -10.66 -13.16
N GLY A 18 -15.00 -10.69 -12.73
CA GLY A 18 -13.89 -10.01 -13.40
C GLY A 18 -13.46 -10.75 -14.67
N GLU A 19 -13.48 -12.07 -14.65
CA GLU A 19 -13.13 -12.90 -15.81
C GLU A 19 -14.14 -12.74 -16.96
N GLU A 20 -15.41 -12.50 -16.62
CA GLU A 20 -16.47 -12.19 -17.59
C GLU A 20 -16.31 -10.81 -18.27
N ASN A 21 -15.63 -9.85 -17.63
CA ASN A 21 -15.49 -8.49 -18.15
C ASN A 21 -14.09 -7.91 -17.88
N PRO A 22 -13.28 -7.66 -18.92
CA PRO A 22 -11.90 -7.17 -18.76
C PRO A 22 -11.82 -5.81 -18.03
N GLU A 23 -12.79 -4.92 -18.21
CA GLU A 23 -12.82 -3.62 -17.52
C GLU A 23 -13.01 -3.80 -15.99
N ARG A 24 -13.77 -4.82 -15.58
CA ARG A 24 -13.95 -5.15 -14.16
C ARG A 24 -12.70 -5.76 -13.57
N MET A 25 -11.99 -6.59 -14.33
CA MET A 25 -10.70 -7.14 -13.90
C MET A 25 -9.66 -6.02 -13.74
N GLU A 26 -9.58 -5.11 -14.69
CA GLU A 26 -8.70 -3.94 -14.62
C GLU A 26 -9.00 -3.08 -13.39
N HIS A 27 -10.29 -2.79 -13.13
CA HIS A 27 -10.68 -2.07 -11.92
C HIS A 27 -10.30 -2.84 -10.66
N LEU A 28 -10.48 -4.17 -10.63
CA LEU A 28 -10.10 -4.99 -9.48
C LEU A 28 -8.59 -4.91 -9.19
N ILE A 29 -7.75 -4.93 -10.24
CA ILE A 29 -6.30 -4.79 -10.12
C ILE A 29 -5.94 -3.40 -9.58
N HIS A 30 -6.51 -2.33 -10.12
CA HIS A 30 -6.28 -0.97 -9.62
C HIS A 30 -6.70 -0.78 -8.16
N LEU A 31 -7.86 -1.35 -7.78
CA LEU A 31 -8.33 -1.33 -6.40
C LEU A 31 -7.33 -2.05 -5.47
N THR A 32 -6.72 -3.11 -5.96
CA THR A 32 -5.73 -3.89 -5.24
C THR A 32 -4.43 -3.14 -5.04
N LEU A 33 -3.90 -2.51 -6.09
CA LEU A 33 -2.71 -1.68 -5.99
C LEU A 33 -2.93 -0.59 -4.93
N LYS A 34 -4.06 0.12 -5.02
CA LYS A 34 -4.44 1.13 -4.03
C LYS A 34 -4.55 0.58 -2.60
N PHE A 35 -5.11 -0.61 -2.44
CA PHE A 35 -5.18 -1.27 -1.13
C PHE A 35 -3.78 -1.58 -0.59
N VAL A 36 -2.86 -2.04 -1.43
CA VAL A 36 -1.47 -2.32 -1.04
C VAL A 36 -0.74 -1.02 -0.68
N GLU A 37 -0.92 0.07 -1.43
CA GLU A 37 -0.36 1.37 -1.10
C GLU A 37 -0.78 1.83 0.30
N GLU A 38 -2.07 1.75 0.61
CA GLU A 38 -2.61 2.14 1.92
C GLU A 38 -2.15 1.23 3.07
N ARG A 39 -1.99 -0.08 2.83
CA ARG A 39 -1.59 -1.04 3.86
C ARG A 39 -0.10 -1.06 4.13
N CYS A 40 0.71 -0.86 3.10
CA CYS A 40 2.16 -0.92 3.19
C CYS A 40 2.81 0.47 3.28
N ASN A 41 2.03 1.56 3.19
CA ASN A 41 2.51 2.94 3.09
C ASN A 41 3.55 3.10 1.97
N LEU A 42 3.27 2.52 0.81
CA LEU A 42 4.12 2.56 -0.39
C LEU A 42 3.42 3.36 -1.48
N THR A 43 4.20 4.02 -2.34
CA THR A 43 3.72 4.60 -3.60
C THR A 43 3.96 3.59 -4.72
N LEU A 44 2.90 3.09 -5.35
CA LEU A 44 2.96 2.12 -6.43
C LEU A 44 2.56 2.78 -7.75
N SER A 45 3.23 2.42 -8.83
CA SER A 45 2.80 2.82 -10.17
C SER A 45 1.50 2.09 -10.55
N TYR A 46 0.62 2.78 -11.26
CA TYR A 46 -0.60 2.19 -11.85
C TYR A 46 -0.31 1.31 -13.07
N LEU A 47 0.93 1.31 -13.58
CA LEU A 47 1.34 0.42 -14.66
C LEU A 47 1.59 -0.99 -14.12
N TYR A 48 0.87 -1.97 -14.66
CA TYR A 48 1.04 -3.37 -14.32
C TYR A 48 1.23 -4.23 -15.57
N THR A 49 1.93 -5.34 -15.38
CA THR A 49 2.07 -6.39 -16.39
C THR A 49 1.57 -7.69 -15.78
N ILE A 50 0.67 -8.37 -16.47
CA ILE A 50 0.21 -9.69 -16.04
C ILE A 50 1.23 -10.71 -16.56
N GLU A 51 2.02 -11.27 -15.65
CA GLU A 51 2.90 -12.39 -15.98
C GLU A 51 2.18 -13.72 -15.79
N SER A 52 2.26 -14.59 -16.81
CA SER A 52 1.81 -15.97 -16.67
C SER A 52 2.81 -16.74 -15.80
N PHE A 53 2.47 -16.94 -14.53
CA PHE A 53 3.29 -17.75 -13.63
C PHE A 53 2.69 -19.14 -13.43
N GLN A 54 3.56 -20.15 -13.40
CA GLN A 54 3.22 -21.45 -12.82
C GLN A 54 3.47 -21.35 -11.32
N LEU A 55 2.53 -21.81 -10.50
CA LEU A 55 2.64 -21.75 -9.04
C LEU A 55 3.98 -22.33 -8.59
N LYS A 56 4.87 -21.46 -8.12
CA LYS A 56 6.20 -21.85 -7.64
C LYS A 56 6.10 -22.21 -6.17
N GLY A 57 6.15 -23.51 -5.87
CA GLY A 57 6.02 -24.06 -4.52
C GLY A 57 4.71 -24.83 -4.32
N SER A 58 4.41 -25.19 -3.06
CA SER A 58 3.19 -25.92 -2.72
C SER A 58 2.00 -24.97 -2.52
N LEU A 59 0.84 -25.36 -3.05
CA LEU A 59 -0.45 -24.68 -2.83
C LEU A 59 -0.77 -24.57 -1.33
N GLU A 60 -0.42 -25.59 -0.56
CA GLU A 60 -0.63 -25.62 0.88
C GLU A 60 0.16 -24.51 1.58
N MET A 61 1.42 -24.27 1.16
CA MET A 61 2.23 -23.18 1.71
C MET A 61 1.64 -21.81 1.39
N MET A 62 1.14 -21.60 0.16
CA MET A 62 0.46 -20.35 -0.20
C MET A 62 -0.78 -20.12 0.67
N GLN A 63 -1.60 -21.16 0.89
CA GLN A 63 -2.79 -21.06 1.73
C GLN A 63 -2.45 -20.73 3.19
N GLN A 64 -1.36 -21.28 3.74
CA GLN A 64 -0.92 -20.96 5.10
C GLN A 64 -0.50 -19.49 5.24
N ARG A 65 0.20 -18.93 4.25
CA ARG A 65 0.57 -17.49 4.22
C ARG A 65 -0.67 -16.59 4.19
N LEU A 66 -1.65 -16.92 3.34
CA LEU A 66 -2.91 -16.18 3.24
C LEU A 66 -3.76 -16.24 4.51
N LYS A 67 -3.68 -17.34 5.28
CA LYS A 67 -4.38 -17.50 6.56
C LYS A 67 -3.71 -16.77 7.74
N GLY A 68 -2.61 -16.05 7.50
CA GLY A 68 -1.94 -15.27 8.54
C GLY A 68 -1.27 -16.09 9.64
N ARG A 69 -1.07 -17.40 9.45
CA ARG A 69 -0.20 -18.18 10.35
C ARG A 69 1.24 -17.79 10.04
N GLN A 70 1.91 -17.13 11.00
CA GLN A 70 3.36 -17.04 10.98
C GLN A 70 3.92 -18.46 10.90
N MET A 71 4.74 -18.69 9.88
CA MET A 71 5.59 -19.87 9.83
C MET A 71 6.99 -19.45 10.33
N PRO A 72 7.70 -20.33 11.05
CA PRO A 72 9.07 -20.06 11.50
C PRO A 72 9.93 -19.63 10.31
N ALA A 73 10.82 -18.66 10.54
CA ALA A 73 11.75 -18.20 9.51
C ALA A 73 12.44 -19.38 8.82
N PRO A 74 12.64 -19.34 7.50
CA PRO A 74 13.38 -20.39 6.81
C PRO A 74 14.79 -20.44 7.38
N HIS A 75 15.09 -21.52 8.08
CA HIS A 75 16.44 -21.87 8.49
C HIS A 75 17.27 -21.97 7.22
N LEU A 76 18.20 -21.03 7.03
CA LEU A 76 19.26 -21.15 6.03
C LEU A 76 20.13 -22.36 6.43
N SER A 77 19.71 -23.54 6.00
CA SER A 77 20.49 -24.76 6.17
C SER A 77 21.58 -24.80 5.10
N GLN A 78 22.80 -24.42 5.46
CA GLN A 78 23.98 -25.13 4.97
C GLN A 78 24.84 -25.56 6.16
N ASN A 79 24.36 -26.65 6.76
CA ASN A 79 25.09 -27.87 7.06
C ASN A 79 26.40 -27.74 7.88
N THR A 80 26.37 -28.16 9.14
CA THR A 80 26.86 -29.50 9.51
C THR A 80 26.65 -29.84 10.99
N LYS A 81 26.12 -31.05 11.18
CA LYS A 81 26.26 -31.96 12.33
C LYS A 81 25.35 -31.76 13.56
N LYS A 82 24.46 -32.76 13.64
CA LYS A 82 23.69 -33.29 14.79
C LYS A 82 22.39 -32.57 15.09
N GLU A 83 21.32 -33.04 14.47
CA GLU A 83 19.99 -32.90 15.06
C GLU A 83 19.22 -34.20 14.88
N LEU A 84 18.62 -34.61 15.99
CA LEU A 84 18.16 -35.96 16.32
C LEU A 84 16.92 -36.33 15.48
N THR A 85 16.80 -37.60 15.10
CA THR A 85 15.65 -38.09 14.32
C THR A 85 14.38 -38.10 15.16
N LEU A 86 13.23 -37.85 14.53
CA LEU A 86 11.91 -37.71 15.19
C LEU A 86 11.55 -38.88 16.11
N ASP A 87 12.03 -40.08 15.83
CA ASP A 87 11.86 -41.25 16.71
C ASP A 87 12.49 -41.05 18.10
N GLN A 88 13.60 -40.30 18.21
CA GLN A 88 14.24 -39.97 19.49
C GLN A 88 13.46 -38.95 20.32
N LEU A 89 12.68 -38.06 19.69
CA LEU A 89 11.82 -37.07 20.37
C LEU A 89 10.53 -37.69 20.89
N LEU A 90 9.95 -38.65 20.17
CA LEU A 90 8.77 -39.38 20.63
C LEU A 90 9.08 -40.29 21.82
N HIS A 91 10.23 -40.98 21.80
CA HIS A 91 10.66 -41.80 22.93
C HIS A 91 11.03 -41.01 24.19
N THR A 92 11.36 -39.71 24.09
CA THR A 92 11.64 -38.86 25.27
C THR A 92 10.37 -38.37 25.97
N LEU A 93 9.22 -38.35 25.31
CA LEU A 93 7.94 -37.93 25.90
C LEU A 93 7.20 -39.07 26.63
N GLU A 94 7.57 -40.32 26.39
CA GLU A 94 6.89 -41.50 26.95
C GLU A 94 7.67 -42.22 28.06
N ALA A 95 8.92 -41.81 28.36
CA ALA A 95 9.81 -42.53 29.29
C ALA A 95 10.05 -41.86 30.66
N GLU A 96 9.47 -40.69 30.95
CA GLU A 96 9.39 -40.17 32.33
C GLU A 96 7.98 -40.40 32.90
N ASP A 97 7.78 -41.64 33.33
CA ASP A 97 6.54 -42.18 33.89
C ASP A 97 6.40 -41.80 35.39
N ARG A 98 5.26 -41.15 35.72
CA ARG A 98 4.49 -41.14 36.98
C ARG A 98 5.06 -40.46 38.22
N SER A 99 4.42 -39.34 38.59
CA SER A 99 3.55 -39.38 39.78
C SER A 99 2.43 -38.34 39.71
N ASN A 100 1.32 -38.73 40.31
CA ASN A 100 0.02 -38.07 40.41
C ASN A 100 0.03 -36.58 40.83
N VAL A 101 -1.01 -35.87 40.39
CA VAL A 101 -1.93 -34.97 41.16
C VAL A 101 -2.26 -33.69 40.38
N PRO A 102 -3.55 -33.26 40.34
CA PRO A 102 -4.06 -32.26 39.41
C PRO A 102 -3.88 -30.83 39.94
N VAL A 103 -3.54 -29.89 39.07
CA VAL A 103 -3.55 -28.46 39.42
C VAL A 103 -4.97 -27.93 39.33
N LEU A 104 -5.54 -27.78 40.52
CA LEU A 104 -6.86 -27.27 40.87
C LEU A 104 -7.09 -25.85 40.30
N LEU A 105 -8.04 -25.72 39.38
CA LEU A 105 -8.73 -24.47 39.09
C LEU A 105 -9.61 -24.12 40.29
N LYS A 106 -9.29 -23.02 40.99
CA LYS A 106 -10.21 -22.44 41.98
C LYS A 106 -11.07 -21.39 41.28
N GLU A 107 -12.24 -21.83 40.83
CA GLU A 107 -13.39 -20.93 40.58
C GLU A 107 -14.05 -20.64 41.93
N GLU A 108 -14.14 -19.36 42.29
CA GLU A 108 -15.13 -18.86 43.25
C GLU A 108 -16.06 -17.90 42.52
N SER A 109 -17.32 -18.00 42.90
CA SER A 109 -18.53 -17.78 42.11
C SER A 109 -19.05 -16.32 42.05
N VAL A 110 -19.46 -15.92 40.83
CA VAL A 110 -20.73 -15.27 40.39
C VAL A 110 -21.31 -14.04 41.15
N THR A 111 -21.43 -12.93 40.38
CA THR A 111 -22.34 -11.74 40.45
C THR A 111 -22.18 -10.75 41.62
N GLN A 112 -22.16 -9.41 41.46
CA GLN A 112 -23.06 -8.54 40.67
C GLN A 112 -22.55 -7.06 40.59
N SER A 113 -22.71 -6.46 39.40
CA SER A 113 -22.98 -5.03 39.05
C SER A 113 -22.09 -3.83 39.46
N LYS A 114 -21.77 -3.03 38.40
CA LYS A 114 -21.61 -1.55 38.28
C LYS A 114 -20.53 -0.86 39.16
N VAL A 115 -19.52 -0.27 38.52
CA VAL A 115 -19.46 1.14 38.02
C VAL A 115 -18.17 1.28 37.20
N ARG A 116 -18.28 1.86 36.00
CA ARG A 116 -17.16 2.19 35.10
C ARG A 116 -16.39 3.39 35.69
N LEU A 117 -15.08 3.26 35.87
CA LEU A 117 -14.27 4.30 36.52
C LEU A 117 -13.11 4.86 35.69
N ILE A 118 -13.08 4.63 34.38
CA ILE A 118 -12.11 5.32 33.51
C ILE A 118 -12.80 5.62 32.18
N GLU A 119 -13.20 6.88 31.99
CA GLU A 119 -13.43 7.49 30.67
C GLU A 119 -12.05 7.86 30.13
N GLU A 120 -11.61 7.14 29.12
CA GLU A 120 -10.39 7.43 28.38
C GLU A 120 -10.70 8.57 27.40
N ILE A 121 -9.96 9.66 27.54
CA ILE A 121 -10.04 10.85 26.68
C ILE A 121 -9.89 10.45 25.21
N THR A 122 -10.98 10.56 24.45
CA THR A 122 -10.98 10.53 22.99
C THR A 122 -10.28 11.77 22.47
N SER A 123 -8.95 11.72 22.37
CA SER A 123 -8.21 12.57 21.44
C SER A 123 -8.46 12.03 20.04
N THR A 124 -9.59 12.41 19.46
CA THR A 124 -9.86 12.23 18.03
C THR A 124 -9.16 13.35 17.26
N GLU A 125 -7.83 13.37 17.30
CA GLU A 125 -7.06 13.94 16.20
C GLU A 125 -6.96 12.83 15.16
N MET A 126 -7.99 12.76 14.31
CA MET A 126 -7.86 12.05 13.04
C MET A 126 -6.62 12.66 12.36
N PRO A 127 -5.64 11.86 11.91
CA PRO A 127 -4.72 12.41 10.92
C PRO A 127 -5.61 12.84 9.76
N ASP A 128 -5.70 14.15 9.51
CA ASP A 128 -6.43 14.69 8.38
C ASP A 128 -5.99 13.89 7.16
N LYS A 129 -6.87 12.99 6.68
CA LYS A 129 -6.58 12.14 5.54
C LYS A 129 -6.63 13.05 4.31
N LEU A 130 -5.54 13.81 4.11
CA LEU A 130 -5.33 14.65 2.95
C LEU A 130 -5.55 13.76 1.73
N SER A 131 -6.60 14.07 0.97
CA SER A 131 -6.95 13.24 -0.17
C SER A 131 -5.93 13.50 -1.28
N SER A 132 -5.55 12.49 -2.05
CA SER A 132 -4.85 12.74 -3.31
C SER A 132 -5.86 13.28 -4.33
N PRO A 133 -5.63 14.45 -4.94
CA PRO A 133 -6.49 14.96 -5.99
C PRO A 133 -6.33 14.12 -7.26
N VAL A 134 -7.37 14.10 -8.11
CA VAL A 134 -7.29 13.46 -9.43
C VAL A 134 -6.38 14.31 -10.32
N TYR A 135 -5.40 13.68 -10.96
CA TYR A 135 -4.47 14.37 -11.85
C TYR A 135 -4.22 13.59 -13.13
N GLU A 136 -3.80 14.31 -14.15
CA GLU A 136 -3.40 13.81 -15.46
C GLU A 136 -2.08 14.50 -15.84
N MET A 137 -1.06 13.72 -16.17
CA MET A 137 0.26 14.22 -16.59
C MET A 137 0.55 13.75 -18.01
N ILE A 138 0.95 14.68 -18.87
CA ILE A 138 1.25 14.40 -20.28
C ILE A 138 2.59 15.03 -20.63
N THR A 139 3.53 14.22 -21.12
CA THR A 139 4.78 14.71 -21.70
C THR A 139 4.59 15.02 -23.18
N VAL A 140 4.62 16.29 -23.53
CA VAL A 140 4.52 16.77 -24.91
C VAL A 140 5.89 16.67 -25.57
N LYS A 141 5.95 15.97 -26.71
CA LYS A 141 7.19 15.76 -27.48
C LYS A 141 7.18 16.63 -28.75
N ASP A 142 8.35 17.12 -29.14
CA ASP A 142 8.57 17.83 -30.39
C ASP A 142 8.60 16.87 -31.60
N ALA A 143 8.62 17.41 -32.83
CA ALA A 143 8.74 16.66 -34.08
C ALA A 143 9.93 15.67 -34.09
N ASN A 144 10.96 15.95 -33.30
CA ASN A 144 12.15 15.12 -33.12
C ASN A 144 12.00 14.03 -32.05
N LYS A 145 10.78 13.76 -31.55
CA LYS A 145 10.47 12.85 -30.43
C LYS A 145 11.14 13.21 -29.09
N LYS A 146 11.78 14.36 -28.98
CA LYS A 146 12.36 14.87 -27.73
C LYS A 146 11.27 15.49 -26.86
N PRO A 147 11.29 15.28 -25.53
CA PRO A 147 10.34 15.90 -24.62
C PRO A 147 10.59 17.42 -24.61
N LEU A 148 9.53 18.20 -24.85
CA LEU A 148 9.59 19.65 -24.96
C LEU A 148 9.02 20.33 -23.71
N LYS A 149 7.90 19.81 -23.21
CA LYS A 149 7.25 20.30 -22.00
C LYS A 149 6.41 19.19 -21.37
N ILE A 150 6.18 19.29 -20.08
CA ILE A 150 5.24 18.46 -19.32
C ILE A 150 4.03 19.33 -18.99
N GLU A 151 2.84 18.84 -19.33
CA GLU A 151 1.57 19.46 -18.96
C GLU A 151 0.91 18.60 -17.88
N LEU A 152 0.57 19.23 -16.77
CA LEU A 152 -0.02 18.59 -15.59
C LEU A 152 -1.35 19.26 -15.27
N ARG A 153 -2.42 18.48 -15.26
CA ARG A 153 -3.79 18.91 -14.99
C ARG A 153 -4.27 18.26 -13.69
N ILE A 154 -4.70 19.07 -12.74
CA ILE A 154 -5.06 18.60 -11.39
C ILE A 154 -6.43 19.14 -11.03
N GLU A 155 -7.36 18.25 -10.69
CA GLU A 155 -8.70 18.59 -10.29
C GLU A 155 -8.77 18.82 -8.78
N LEU A 156 -9.11 20.05 -8.39
CA LEU A 156 -9.16 20.51 -7.01
C LEU A 156 -10.55 21.05 -6.66
N PRO A 157 -11.61 20.22 -6.66
CA PRO A 157 -12.99 20.67 -6.48
C PRO A 157 -13.23 21.35 -5.12
N LYS A 158 -12.49 20.96 -4.07
CA LYS A 158 -12.60 21.55 -2.73
C LYS A 158 -11.78 22.85 -2.55
N VAL A 159 -11.02 23.30 -3.56
CA VAL A 159 -10.19 24.51 -3.48
C VAL A 159 -10.94 25.70 -4.06
N SER A 160 -11.15 26.73 -3.24
CA SER A 160 -11.93 27.89 -3.65
C SER A 160 -11.06 28.99 -4.29
N SER A 161 -9.82 29.10 -3.83
CA SER A 161 -8.83 30.10 -4.23
C SER A 161 -7.43 29.52 -4.33
N VAL A 162 -6.58 30.14 -5.17
CA VAL A 162 -5.14 29.80 -5.27
C VAL A 162 -4.38 30.06 -3.97
N SER A 163 -4.85 31.00 -3.15
CA SER A 163 -4.20 31.35 -1.88
C SER A 163 -4.24 30.21 -0.86
N GLU A 164 -5.12 29.23 -1.05
CA GLU A 164 -5.23 28.03 -0.21
C GLU A 164 -4.29 26.91 -0.67
N CYS A 165 -3.57 27.10 -1.78
CA CYS A 165 -2.75 26.08 -2.41
C CYS A 165 -1.28 26.51 -2.38
N ASP A 166 -0.42 25.70 -1.75
CA ASP A 166 1.03 25.82 -1.87
C ASP A 166 1.49 24.90 -3.01
N LEU A 167 2.18 25.47 -4.00
CA LEU A 167 2.74 24.75 -5.14
C LEU A 167 4.26 24.93 -5.10
N ARG A 168 4.97 23.81 -5.00
CA ARG A 168 6.43 23.75 -5.05
C ARG A 168 6.84 22.96 -6.28
N ILE A 169 7.71 23.56 -7.07
CA ILE A 169 8.25 22.97 -8.29
C ILE A 169 9.75 22.90 -8.11
N SER A 170 10.30 21.70 -8.21
CA SER A 170 11.73 21.44 -8.27
C SER A 170 12.10 20.99 -9.69
N LYS A 171 13.39 20.66 -9.89
CA LYS A 171 13.90 20.16 -11.18
C LYS A 171 13.31 18.80 -11.56
N ASP A 172 13.07 17.93 -10.60
CA ASP A 172 12.67 16.54 -10.80
C ASP A 172 11.37 16.16 -10.09
N ASP A 173 10.81 17.03 -9.25
CA ASP A 173 9.57 16.75 -8.53
C ASP A 173 8.65 17.97 -8.40
N ILE A 174 7.37 17.71 -8.16
CA ILE A 174 6.34 18.71 -7.86
C ILE A 174 5.56 18.29 -6.64
N ILE A 175 5.35 19.25 -5.75
CA ILE A 175 4.56 19.07 -4.53
C ILE A 175 3.46 20.12 -4.51
N ILE A 176 2.23 19.65 -4.27
CA ILE A 176 1.07 20.48 -4.04
C ILE A 176 0.51 20.15 -2.67
N GLU A 177 0.38 21.18 -1.85
CA GLU A 177 -0.17 21.08 -0.50
C GLU A 177 -1.31 22.08 -0.34
N VAL A 178 -2.48 21.55 -0.02
CA VAL A 178 -3.67 22.32 0.31
C VAL A 178 -4.03 21.93 1.74
N PRO A 179 -3.85 22.84 2.72
CA PRO A 179 -4.12 22.56 4.13
C PRO A 179 -5.47 21.89 4.32
N GLU A 180 -5.50 20.80 5.09
CA GLU A 180 -6.70 20.05 5.48
C GLU A 180 -7.50 19.43 4.31
N LYS A 181 -7.01 19.53 3.07
CA LYS A 181 -7.77 19.11 1.86
C LYS A 181 -7.01 18.13 0.97
N TYR A 182 -5.84 18.52 0.49
CA TYR A 182 -5.10 17.78 -0.52
C TYR A 182 -3.61 17.79 -0.27
N LYS A 183 -2.96 16.66 -0.57
CA LYS A 183 -1.50 16.58 -0.68
C LYS A 183 -1.16 15.69 -1.85
N LEU A 184 -0.33 16.20 -2.75
CA LEU A 184 0.11 15.49 -3.94
C LEU A 184 1.60 15.73 -4.12
N GLN A 185 2.36 14.64 -4.28
CA GLN A 185 3.76 14.68 -4.67
C GLN A 185 3.90 13.81 -5.93
N LEU A 186 4.55 14.37 -6.94
CA LEU A 186 4.75 13.72 -8.23
C LEU A 186 6.20 13.88 -8.66
N ASP A 187 6.82 12.75 -9.00
CA ASP A 187 8.13 12.73 -9.65
C ASP A 187 7.95 13.00 -11.15
N LEU A 188 8.79 13.86 -11.70
CA LEU A 188 8.77 14.25 -13.10
C LEU A 188 9.61 13.28 -13.93
N PRO A 189 9.12 12.85 -15.11
CA PRO A 189 9.85 11.92 -15.97
C PRO A 189 11.10 12.54 -16.61
N GLU A 190 11.17 13.87 -16.68
CA GLU A 190 12.26 14.63 -17.29
C GLU A 190 12.58 15.83 -16.39
N LEU A 191 13.83 16.30 -16.44
CA LEU A 191 14.24 17.49 -15.72
C LEU A 191 13.58 18.73 -16.31
N VAL A 192 12.97 19.56 -15.46
CA VAL A 192 12.26 20.78 -15.86
C VAL A 192 13.03 22.02 -15.44
N ASP A 193 12.74 23.10 -16.15
CA ASP A 193 13.22 24.44 -15.81
C ASP A 193 12.22 25.10 -14.85
N GLU A 194 12.61 25.21 -13.58
CA GLU A 194 11.82 25.81 -12.51
C GLU A 194 11.56 27.31 -12.72
N GLU A 195 12.45 28.02 -13.42
CA GLU A 195 12.31 29.46 -13.65
C GLU A 195 11.27 29.79 -14.73
N THR A 196 11.11 28.90 -15.72
CA THR A 196 10.16 29.07 -16.83
C THR A 196 8.86 28.28 -16.66
N ALA A 197 8.72 27.54 -15.55
CA ALA A 197 7.50 26.86 -15.18
C ALA A 197 6.34 27.85 -14.97
N THR A 198 5.14 27.46 -15.41
CA THR A 198 3.92 28.27 -15.23
C THR A 198 2.80 27.43 -14.64
N ALA A 199 2.00 28.04 -13.76
CA ALA A 199 0.85 27.41 -13.15
C ALA A 199 -0.36 28.36 -13.19
N VAL A 200 -1.50 27.84 -13.64
CA VAL A 200 -2.74 28.60 -13.83
C VAL A 200 -3.89 27.83 -13.20
N PHE A 201 -4.53 28.42 -12.19
CA PHE A 201 -5.73 27.85 -11.58
C PHE A 201 -7.00 28.45 -12.19
N ASN A 202 -7.84 27.59 -12.74
CA ASN A 202 -9.15 27.98 -13.22
C ASN A 202 -10.19 27.83 -12.11
N LYS A 203 -10.61 28.95 -11.50
CA LYS A 203 -11.64 28.97 -10.44
C LYS A 203 -12.99 28.40 -10.87
N GLY A 204 -13.39 28.60 -12.13
CA GLY A 204 -14.67 28.14 -12.65
C GLY A 204 -14.71 26.62 -12.82
N LYS A 205 -13.63 26.03 -13.34
CA LYS A 205 -13.50 24.58 -13.52
C LYS A 205 -12.95 23.86 -12.27
N ARG A 206 -12.41 24.59 -11.30
CA ARG A 206 -11.69 24.06 -10.13
C ARG A 206 -10.51 23.16 -10.54
N VAL A 207 -9.75 23.58 -11.54
CA VAL A 207 -8.63 22.82 -12.10
C VAL A 207 -7.37 23.67 -12.09
N LEU A 208 -6.27 23.11 -11.59
CA LEU A 208 -4.92 23.66 -11.69
C LEU A 208 -4.23 23.07 -12.92
N PHE A 209 -3.77 23.94 -13.82
CA PHE A 209 -2.97 23.58 -14.98
C PHE A 209 -1.54 24.04 -14.74
N ILE A 210 -0.58 23.13 -14.84
CA ILE A 210 0.84 23.40 -14.69
C ILE A 210 1.52 23.03 -15.99
N THR A 211 2.32 23.95 -16.52
CA THR A 211 3.12 23.76 -17.73
C THR A 211 4.59 23.90 -17.33
N LEU A 212 5.35 22.83 -17.54
CA LEU A 212 6.74 22.71 -17.13
C LEU A 212 7.60 22.53 -18.38
N PRO A 213 8.35 23.54 -18.81
CA PRO A 213 9.31 23.38 -19.89
C PRO A 213 10.41 22.40 -19.49
N VAL A 214 10.79 21.50 -20.40
CA VAL A 214 11.92 20.59 -20.15
C VAL A 214 13.22 21.40 -20.22
N ALA A 215 14.07 21.23 -19.21
CA ALA A 215 15.38 21.88 -19.17
C ALA A 215 16.23 21.39 -20.34
N LYS A 216 16.82 22.32 -21.08
CA LYS A 216 17.81 21.97 -22.11
C LYS A 216 19.12 21.58 -21.41
N PRO A 217 19.82 20.54 -21.90
CA PRO A 217 21.12 20.14 -21.37
C PRO A 217 22.19 21.21 -21.56
#